data_AF-A0A932P484-F1
#
_entry.id   AF-A0A932P484-F1
#
_cell.length_a   1.000
_cell.length_b   1.000
_cell.length_c   1.000
_cell.angle_alpha   90.00
_cell.angle_beta   90.00
_cell.angle_gamma   90.00
#
_symmetry.space_group_name_H-M   'P 1'
#
loop_
_entity.id
_entity.type
_entity.pdbx_description
1 polymer ?
#
loop_
_entity_poly.entity_id
_entity_poly.type
_entity_poly.pdbx_seq_one_letter_code
_entity_poly.pdbx_strand_id
1 'polypeptide(L)'
;MRVMRSAGLCLLVALVGACSSGEAFVDRDYMQKSVKKQKLPGYNGAVVVCYGSDTPRAERDRLAAEACEVYGLQPLLASELRWQCRFTVPHRASYVCYNPDMRMANGALVNPFSPTNVKLWQREQAQIKGRQSQVPQTPPTPYDVQESPETEAE
;
A
#
# COMPACT_ATOMS: atom_id res chain seq x y z
N MET A 1 34.71 -14.67 -48.98
CA MET A 1 33.65 -15.37 -48.22
C MET A 1 34.02 -15.52 -46.73
N ARG A 2 34.02 -14.43 -45.92
CA ARG A 2 34.22 -14.52 -44.44
C ARG A 2 33.40 -13.51 -43.63
N VAL A 3 32.59 -12.66 -44.26
CA VAL A 3 31.82 -11.59 -43.58
C VAL A 3 30.40 -12.04 -43.20
N MET A 4 29.89 -13.12 -43.79
CA MET A 4 28.52 -13.61 -43.53
C MET A 4 28.38 -14.51 -42.29
N ARG A 5 29.48 -14.90 -41.62
CA ARG A 5 29.41 -15.78 -40.44
C ARG A 5 29.19 -15.03 -39.13
N SER A 6 29.46 -13.72 -39.09
CA SER A 6 29.34 -12.90 -37.88
C SER A 6 27.91 -12.42 -37.62
N ALA A 7 27.10 -12.25 -38.68
CA ALA A 7 25.74 -11.73 -38.58
C ALA A 7 24.76 -12.72 -37.93
N GLY A 8 24.95 -14.02 -38.14
CA GLY A 8 24.08 -15.06 -37.54
C GLY A 8 24.23 -15.17 -36.02
N LEU A 9 25.41 -14.87 -35.47
CA LEU A 9 25.67 -14.97 -34.03
C LEU A 9 25.02 -13.81 -33.25
N CYS A 10 25.03 -12.59 -33.79
CA CYS A 10 24.38 -11.43 -33.17
C CYS A 10 22.84 -11.56 -33.13
N LEU A 11 22.25 -12.19 -34.15
CA LEU A 11 20.80 -12.39 -34.24
C LEU A 11 20.28 -13.40 -33.21
N LEU A 12 21.08 -14.43 -32.90
CA LEU A 12 20.75 -15.40 -31.85
C LEU A 12 20.82 -14.80 -30.43
N VAL A 13 21.79 -13.91 -30.15
CA VAL A 13 21.86 -13.23 -28.84
C VAL A 13 20.69 -12.26 -28.65
N ALA A 14 20.25 -11.57 -29.71
CA ALA A 14 19.08 -10.69 -29.65
C ALA A 14 17.77 -11.45 -29.41
N LEU A 15 17.60 -12.65 -29.99
CA LEU A 15 16.41 -13.48 -29.81
C LEU A 15 16.37 -14.15 -28.43
N VAL A 16 17.51 -14.53 -27.86
CA VAL A 16 17.57 -15.08 -26.49
C VAL A 16 17.40 -13.98 -25.43
N GLY A 17 17.83 -12.74 -25.73
CA GLY A 17 17.62 -11.58 -24.84
C GLY A 17 16.17 -11.10 -24.77
N ALA A 18 15.39 -11.24 -25.84
CA ALA A 18 14.00 -10.76 -25.90
C ALA A 18 12.99 -11.63 -25.11
N CYS A 19 13.31 -12.91 -24.86
CA CYS A 19 12.47 -13.80 -24.04
C CYS A 19 12.98 -13.98 -22.61
N SER A 20 14.06 -13.28 -22.22
CA SER A 20 14.64 -13.34 -20.87
C SER A 20 14.31 -12.13 -20.00
N SER A 21 13.36 -11.28 -20.40
CA SER A 21 12.79 -10.31 -19.47
C SER A 21 12.06 -11.09 -18.40
N GLY A 22 12.69 -11.26 -17.23
CA GLY A 22 12.05 -11.91 -16.11
C GLY A 22 10.76 -11.16 -15.80
N GLU A 23 9.65 -11.88 -15.71
CA GLU A 23 8.40 -11.24 -15.30
C GLU A 23 8.55 -10.72 -13.87
N ALA A 24 7.91 -9.58 -13.61
CA ALA A 24 7.88 -9.03 -12.27
C ALA A 24 7.21 -10.02 -11.32
N PHE A 25 7.74 -10.15 -10.11
CA PHE A 25 7.22 -11.10 -9.13
C PHE A 25 7.33 -10.57 -7.70
N VAL A 26 6.48 -11.08 -6.82
CA VAL A 26 6.58 -10.83 -5.37
C VAL A 26 7.67 -11.73 -4.79
N ASP A 27 8.72 -11.15 -4.25
CA ASP A 27 9.75 -11.88 -3.55
C ASP A 27 9.19 -12.45 -2.24
N ARG A 28 9.12 -13.78 -2.21
CA ARG A 28 8.50 -14.59 -1.17
C ARG A 28 9.54 -15.35 -0.35
N ASP A 29 10.80 -14.94 -0.35
CA ASP A 29 11.84 -15.60 0.44
C ASP A 29 11.46 -15.73 1.94
N TYR A 30 10.65 -14.81 2.47
CA TYR A 30 10.06 -14.95 3.81
C TYR A 30 8.88 -15.94 3.87
N MET A 31 8.09 -16.08 2.80
CA MET A 31 6.87 -16.92 2.76
C MET A 31 7.12 -18.42 2.50
N GLN A 32 8.30 -18.83 2.01
CA GLN A 32 8.59 -20.25 1.74
C GLN A 32 8.46 -21.17 2.96
N LYS A 33 8.47 -20.64 4.19
CA LYS A 33 8.29 -21.44 5.42
C LYS A 33 6.84 -21.61 5.89
N SER A 34 5.85 -21.04 5.19
CA SER A 34 4.44 -21.05 5.63
C SER A 34 3.56 -21.90 4.72
N VAL A 35 3.23 -23.11 5.15
CA VAL A 35 2.38 -24.06 4.40
C VAL A 35 0.91 -23.62 4.34
N LYS A 36 0.44 -22.72 5.21
CA LYS A 36 -0.96 -22.25 5.20
C LYS A 36 -1.07 -20.93 5.93
N LYS A 37 -1.38 -19.81 5.25
CA LYS A 37 -1.98 -18.53 5.73
C LYS A 37 -1.63 -18.01 7.15
N GLN A 38 -0.62 -18.57 7.80
CA GLN A 38 -0.24 -18.30 9.17
C GLN A 38 0.74 -17.14 9.09
N LYS A 39 0.42 -16.09 9.86
CA LYS A 39 1.33 -15.01 10.18
C LYS A 39 2.65 -15.63 10.61
N LEU A 40 3.66 -15.54 9.76
CA LEU A 40 4.99 -16.02 10.08
C LEU A 40 5.49 -15.28 11.32
N PRO A 41 6.13 -15.96 12.29
CA PRO A 41 6.85 -15.30 13.36
C PRO A 41 7.83 -14.29 12.75
N GLY A 42 7.66 -13.00 13.06
CA GLY A 42 8.49 -11.92 12.52
C GLY A 42 8.00 -11.24 11.24
N TYR A 43 6.88 -11.67 10.63
CA TYR A 43 6.30 -10.92 9.50
C TYR A 43 5.79 -9.55 9.96
N ASN A 44 6.33 -8.51 9.33
CA ASN A 44 6.10 -7.10 9.69
C ASN A 44 5.21 -6.35 8.69
N GLY A 45 4.63 -7.06 7.72
CA GLY A 45 3.81 -6.47 6.66
C GLY A 45 4.59 -5.95 5.46
N ALA A 46 5.91 -6.19 5.38
CA ALA A 46 6.69 -5.80 4.21
C ALA A 46 6.46 -6.77 3.04
N VAL A 47 6.21 -6.22 1.86
CA VAL A 47 6.12 -6.94 0.59
C VAL A 47 7.20 -6.39 -0.33
N VAL A 48 7.93 -7.28 -1.00
CA VAL A 48 8.96 -6.91 -1.95
C VAL A 48 8.53 -7.38 -3.33
N VAL A 49 8.55 -6.48 -4.31
CA VAL A 49 8.29 -6.80 -5.72
C VAL A 49 9.57 -6.56 -6.50
N CYS A 50 10.02 -7.59 -7.20
CA CYS A 50 11.15 -7.52 -8.11
C CYS A 50 10.65 -7.29 -9.53
N TYR A 51 11.29 -6.37 -10.25
CA TYR A 51 10.81 -5.94 -11.56
C TYR A 51 11.94 -5.56 -12.53
N GLY A 52 11.63 -5.61 -13.83
CA GLY A 52 12.50 -5.20 -14.92
C GLY A 52 12.37 -3.70 -15.24
N SER A 53 13.29 -3.14 -16.02
CA SER A 53 13.25 -1.71 -16.38
C SER A 53 11.97 -1.30 -17.12
N ASP A 54 11.40 -2.22 -17.89
CA ASP A 54 10.22 -1.98 -18.72
C ASP A 54 8.91 -2.33 -18.01
N THR A 55 8.97 -2.81 -16.75
CA THR A 55 7.77 -3.16 -15.99
C THR A 55 7.01 -1.89 -15.60
N PRO A 56 5.74 -1.74 -16.01
CA PRO A 56 4.92 -0.60 -15.62
C PRO A 56 4.68 -0.57 -14.12
N ARG A 57 4.54 0.64 -13.55
CA ARG A 57 4.23 0.80 -12.13
C ARG A 57 2.95 0.08 -11.72
N ALA A 58 1.91 0.15 -12.54
CA ALA A 58 0.63 -0.49 -12.28
C ALA A 58 0.76 -2.00 -12.05
N GLU A 59 1.66 -2.67 -12.78
CA GLU A 59 1.87 -4.11 -12.64
C GLU A 59 2.51 -4.46 -11.29
N ARG A 60 3.47 -3.64 -10.84
CA ARG A 60 4.10 -3.81 -9.52
C ARG A 60 3.12 -3.56 -8.38
N ASP A 61 2.30 -2.53 -8.53
CA ASP A 61 1.26 -2.17 -7.55
C ASP A 61 0.17 -3.26 -7.48
N ARG A 62 -0.21 -3.86 -8.62
CA ARG A 62 -1.12 -5.03 -8.69
C ARG A 62 -0.56 -6.22 -7.92
N LEU A 63 0.70 -6.59 -8.18
CA LEU A 63 1.38 -7.70 -7.50
C LEU A 63 1.47 -7.46 -5.97
N ALA A 64 1.76 -6.22 -5.56
CA ALA A 64 1.77 -5.85 -4.15
C ALA A 64 0.37 -5.91 -3.52
N ALA A 65 -0.67 -5.50 -4.26
CA ALA A 65 -2.05 -5.54 -3.81
C ALA A 65 -2.51 -6.97 -3.55
N GLU A 66 -2.26 -7.89 -4.49
CA GLU A 66 -2.58 -9.31 -4.34
C GLU A 66 -1.90 -9.93 -3.11
N ALA A 67 -0.66 -9.53 -2.82
CA ALA A 67 0.06 -10.01 -1.64
C ALA A 67 -0.53 -9.47 -0.32
N CYS A 68 -0.93 -8.19 -0.27
CA CYS A 68 -1.54 -7.60 0.92
C CYS A 68 -3.00 -8.02 1.13
N GLU A 69 -3.73 -8.30 0.05
CA GLU A 69 -5.15 -8.70 0.09
C GLU A 69 -5.39 -10.00 0.84
N VAL A 70 -4.41 -10.92 0.85
CA VAL A 70 -4.44 -12.15 1.67
C VAL A 70 -4.73 -11.86 3.16
N TYR A 71 -4.38 -10.66 3.61
CA TYR A 71 -4.59 -10.18 4.98
C TYR A 71 -5.69 -9.11 5.09
N GLY A 72 -6.42 -8.82 4.02
CA GLY A 72 -7.41 -7.73 3.98
C GLY A 72 -6.79 -6.33 4.09
N LEU A 73 -5.54 -6.17 3.65
CA LEU A 73 -4.78 -4.93 3.75
C LEU A 73 -4.52 -4.32 2.37
N GLN A 74 -4.19 -3.03 2.36
CA GLN A 74 -3.78 -2.32 1.15
C GLN A 74 -2.25 -2.15 1.11
N PRO A 75 -1.63 -2.20 -0.08
CA PRO A 75 -0.21 -1.91 -0.23
C PRO A 75 0.04 -0.40 -0.24
N LEU A 76 1.15 0.02 0.34
CA LEU A 76 1.73 1.35 0.16
C LEU A 76 3.18 1.21 -0.27
N LEU A 77 3.56 1.84 -1.38
CA LEU A 77 4.95 1.89 -1.82
C LEU A 77 5.79 2.67 -0.81
N ALA A 78 6.80 2.02 -0.25
CA ALA A 78 7.70 2.60 0.74
C ALA A 78 9.03 3.05 0.11
N SER A 79 9.59 2.25 -0.81
CA SER A 79 10.82 2.61 -1.51
C SER A 79 11.01 1.85 -2.81
N GLU A 80 11.87 2.38 -3.67
CA GLU A 80 12.32 1.74 -4.90
C GLU A 80 13.84 1.78 -4.96
N LEU A 81 14.46 0.65 -5.29
CA LEU A 81 15.91 0.52 -5.44
C LEU A 81 16.23 -0.17 -6.76
N ARG A 82 17.27 0.29 -7.45
CA ARG A 82 17.73 -0.29 -8.71
C ARG A 82 18.83 -1.30 -8.48
N TRP A 83 18.84 -2.39 -9.23
CA TRP A 83 19.88 -3.44 -9.15
C TRP A 83 20.03 -4.05 -7.74
N GLN A 84 18.93 -4.20 -7.01
CA GLN A 84 18.87 -4.73 -5.65
C GLN A 84 17.93 -5.94 -5.51
N CYS A 85 17.52 -6.58 -6.61
CA CYS A 85 16.80 -7.86 -6.56
C CYS A 85 17.53 -9.03 -7.24
N ARG A 86 17.23 -9.35 -8.51
CA ARG A 86 17.85 -10.49 -9.25
C ARG A 86 18.35 -10.06 -10.61
N PHE A 87 19.22 -10.85 -11.24
CA PHE A 87 19.83 -10.46 -12.52
C PHE A 87 18.82 -10.17 -13.64
N THR A 88 17.74 -10.96 -13.75
CA THR A 88 16.69 -10.81 -14.79
C THR A 88 15.60 -9.79 -14.44
N VAL A 89 15.44 -9.46 -13.16
CA VAL A 89 14.55 -8.40 -12.65
C VAL A 89 15.31 -7.57 -11.61
N PRO A 90 16.19 -6.66 -12.07
CA PRO A 90 17.20 -6.05 -11.23
C PRO A 90 16.63 -5.10 -10.20
N HIS A 91 15.47 -4.51 -10.45
CA HIS A 91 14.92 -3.48 -9.59
C HIS A 91 14.02 -4.07 -8.52
N ARG A 92 13.95 -3.38 -7.39
CA ARG A 92 13.22 -3.78 -6.20
C ARG A 92 12.28 -2.65 -5.78
N ALA A 93 11.01 -2.96 -5.61
CA ALA A 93 10.02 -2.08 -5.02
C ALA A 93 9.61 -2.69 -3.68
N SER A 94 9.72 -1.92 -2.60
CA SER A 94 9.34 -2.33 -1.26
C SER A 94 8.04 -1.65 -0.88
N TYR A 95 7.07 -2.45 -0.49
CA TYR A 95 5.74 -2.04 -0.06
C TYR A 95 5.52 -2.40 1.41
N VAL A 96 4.63 -1.68 2.06
CA VAL A 96 4.09 -2.01 3.38
C VAL A 96 2.59 -2.25 3.27
N CYS A 97 2.11 -3.36 3.81
CA CYS A 97 0.69 -3.63 3.93
C CYS A 97 0.13 -2.90 5.15
N TYR A 98 -0.88 -2.06 4.93
CA TYR A 98 -1.51 -1.26 5.98
C TYR A 98 -3.04 -1.36 5.90
N ASN A 99 -3.71 -1.08 7.01
CA ASN A 99 -5.16 -0.96 7.04
C ASN A 99 -5.52 0.52 6.86
N PRO A 100 -6.30 0.91 5.82
CA PRO A 100 -6.64 2.31 5.57
C PRO A 100 -7.42 2.97 6.72
N ASP A 101 -8.17 2.18 7.50
CA ASP A 101 -8.98 2.64 8.63
C ASP A 101 -8.15 2.80 9.92
N MET A 102 -6.96 2.18 9.98
CA MET A 102 -6.07 2.26 11.14
C MET A 102 -5.08 3.41 10.97
N ARG A 103 -5.58 4.62 11.21
CA ARG A 103 -4.76 5.84 11.25
C ARG A 103 -4.80 6.49 12.62
N MET A 104 -3.65 7.00 13.03
CA MET A 104 -3.55 7.89 14.20
C MET A 104 -4.29 9.20 13.89
N ALA A 105 -4.66 9.97 14.91
CA ALA A 105 -5.38 11.24 14.72
C ALA A 105 -4.58 12.26 13.90
N ASN A 106 -3.25 12.18 13.96
CA ASN A 106 -2.34 13.01 13.14
C ASN A 106 -2.15 12.49 11.69
N GLY A 107 -2.90 11.47 11.27
CA GLY A 107 -2.82 10.87 9.94
C GLY A 107 -1.71 9.83 9.76
N ALA A 108 -0.87 9.60 10.78
CA ALA A 108 0.19 8.61 10.71
C ALA A 108 -0.36 7.18 10.53
N LEU A 109 0.31 6.41 9.67
CA LEU A 109 -0.05 5.03 9.39
C LEU A 109 0.28 4.13 10.58
N VAL A 110 -0.67 3.27 10.93
CA VAL A 110 -0.46 2.25 11.96
C VAL A 110 -0.02 0.96 11.28
N ASN A 111 1.13 0.42 11.69
CA ASN A 111 1.53 -0.93 11.28
C ASN A 111 0.66 -1.96 12.05
N PRO A 112 -0.23 -2.70 11.37
CA PRO A 112 -1.13 -3.66 12.02
C PRO A 112 -0.38 -4.90 12.56
N PHE A 113 0.87 -5.11 12.15
CA PHE A 113 1.70 -6.22 12.60
C PHE A 113 2.48 -5.90 13.88
N SER A 114 2.53 -4.63 14.32
CA SER A 114 3.17 -4.19 15.58
C SER A 114 2.14 -4.09 16.72
N PRO A 115 2.16 -5.00 17.72
CA PRO A 115 1.21 -4.95 18.84
C PRO A 115 1.26 -3.63 19.61
N THR A 116 2.45 -3.01 19.69
CA THR A 116 2.63 -1.71 20.34
C THR A 116 1.91 -0.60 19.58
N ASN A 117 2.05 -0.55 18.25
CA ASN A 117 1.40 0.49 17.44
C ASN A 117 -0.12 0.35 17.48
N VAL A 118 -0.62 -0.90 17.43
CA VAL A 118 -2.06 -1.19 17.55
C VAL A 118 -2.59 -0.75 18.92
N LYS A 119 -1.88 -1.05 20.02
CA LYS A 119 -2.30 -0.61 21.37
C LYS A 119 -2.32 0.91 21.51
N LEU A 120 -1.33 1.61 20.94
CA LEU A 120 -1.29 3.08 20.94
C LEU A 120 -2.48 3.67 20.19
N TRP A 121 -2.75 3.15 18.99
CA TRP A 121 -3.92 3.54 18.20
C TRP A 121 -5.24 3.29 18.94
N GLN A 122 -5.42 2.11 19.55
CA GLN A 122 -6.62 1.79 20.33
C GLN A 122 -6.85 2.77 21.50
N ARG A 123 -5.78 3.17 22.20
CA ARG A 123 -5.87 4.15 23.29
C ARG A 123 -6.30 5.52 22.78
N GLU A 124 -5.75 5.96 21.65
CA GLU A 124 -6.12 7.24 21.04
C GLU A 124 -7.59 7.24 20.59
N GLN A 125 -8.05 6.18 19.94
CA GLN A 125 -9.45 6.03 19.53
C GLN A 125 -10.42 6.04 20.73
N ALA A 126 -10.04 5.38 21.83
CA ALA A 126 -10.83 5.41 23.06
C ALA A 126 -10.95 6.82 23.65
N GLN A 127 -9.88 7.62 23.60
CA GLN A 127 -9.91 9.02 24.06
C GLN A 127 -10.75 9.93 23.16
N ILE A 128 -10.70 9.75 21.85
CA ILE A 128 -11.52 10.53 20.90
C ILE A 128 -13.00 10.24 21.16
N LYS A 129 -13.38 8.95 21.26
CA LYS A 129 -14.75 8.54 21.56
C LYS A 129 -15.23 9.10 22.91
N GLY A 130 -14.39 9.04 23.94
CA GLY A 130 -14.68 9.61 25.25
C GLY A 130 -14.93 11.13 25.23
N ARG A 131 -14.13 11.88 24.46
CA ARG A 131 -14.33 13.33 24.28
C ARG A 131 -15.60 13.68 23.52
N GLN A 132 -15.94 12.91 22.47
CA GLN A 132 -17.18 13.12 21.71
C GLN A 132 -18.42 12.92 22.59
N SER A 133 -18.38 11.98 23.55
CA SER A 133 -19.46 11.78 24.52
C SER A 133 -19.57 12.90 25.57
N GLN A 134 -18.59 13.79 25.68
CA GLN A 134 -18.56 14.90 26.63
C GLN A 134 -18.84 16.28 26.03
N VAL A 135 -19.04 16.39 24.70
CA VAL A 135 -19.50 17.65 24.10
C VAL A 135 -20.93 17.91 24.60
N PRO A 136 -21.18 18.96 25.40
CA PRO A 136 -22.53 19.27 25.85
C PRO A 136 -23.38 19.55 24.61
N GLN A 137 -24.46 18.78 24.41
CA GLN A 137 -25.49 19.14 23.45
C GLN A 137 -26.01 20.51 23.83
N THR A 138 -25.60 21.55 23.08
CA THR A 138 -26.17 22.88 23.27
C THR A 138 -27.65 22.76 22.94
N PRO A 139 -28.57 23.10 23.86
CA PRO A 139 -29.99 23.02 23.55
C PRO A 139 -30.28 23.91 22.34
N PRO A 140 -31.17 23.51 21.41
CA PRO A 140 -31.60 24.41 20.34
C PRO A 140 -32.17 25.68 20.99
N THR A 141 -31.61 26.83 20.60
CA THR A 141 -32.05 28.14 21.09
C THR A 141 -33.45 28.41 20.54
N PRO A 142 -34.50 28.63 21.36
CA PRO A 142 -35.86 28.77 20.87
C PRO A 142 -36.23 30.23 20.71
N TYR A 143 -35.63 30.99 19.79
CA TYR A 143 -36.13 32.34 19.46
C TYR A 143 -35.79 32.71 18.01
N ASP A 144 -36.80 32.64 17.14
CA ASP A 144 -37.01 33.60 16.05
C ASP A 144 -38.51 33.57 15.72
N VAL A 145 -39.32 34.11 16.65
CA VAL A 145 -40.65 34.64 16.29
C VAL A 145 -40.39 36.06 15.80
N GLN A 146 -40.20 36.21 14.49
CA GLN A 146 -40.25 37.53 13.87
C GLN A 146 -41.70 38.01 13.88
N GLU A 147 -42.01 38.87 14.83
CA GLU A 147 -43.21 39.70 14.87
C GLU A 147 -43.18 40.63 13.63
N SER A 148 -44.15 40.43 12.74
CA SER A 148 -44.32 41.21 11.52
C SER A 148 -45.08 42.50 11.87
N PRO A 149 -44.53 43.70 11.66
CA PRO A 149 -45.29 44.91 11.91
C PRO A 149 -46.35 45.09 10.82
N GLU A 150 -47.58 45.31 11.29
CA GLU A 150 -48.74 45.75 10.53
C GLU A 150 -48.36 46.97 9.67
N THR A 151 -48.68 46.93 8.37
CA THR A 151 -48.69 48.11 7.51
C THR A 151 -50.13 48.33 7.06
N GLU A 152 -50.80 49.24 7.76
CA GLU A 152 -51.97 49.98 7.27
C GLU A 152 -51.52 51.12 6.34
N ALA A 153 -52.48 51.58 5.52
CA ALA A 153 -52.48 52.74 4.61
C ALA A 153 -51.92 52.45 3.19
N GLU A 154 -52.59 52.79 2.09
CA GLU A 154 -53.84 53.52 1.81
C GLU A 154 -54.28 53.15 0.38
#